data_AF-A0A645FU59-F1
#
_entry.id   AF-A0A645FU59-F1
#
_cell.length_a   1.000
_cell.length_b   1.000
_cell.length_c   1.000
_cell.angle_alpha   90.00
_cell.angle_beta   90.00
_cell.angle_gamma   90.00
#
_symmetry.space_group_name_H-M   'P 1'
#
loop_
_entity.id
_entity.type
_entity.pdbx_description
1 polymer ?
#
loop_
_entity_poly.entity_id
_entity_poly.type
_entity_poly.pdbx_seq_one_letter_code
_entity_poly.pdbx_strand_id
1 'polypeptide(L)'
;MVWPRGFAIAESLWSPKEKKEWNRFVSKTEGHFTRFDYARTKYSSAMYDPVVSVNRDGDELVVTLTTEIEGLDVYTSFDASTPDNFYPVYKEPLRVPRDAYVMRIITYRNGKPIGRLMTISREELEKRVR
;
A
#
# COMPACT_ATOMS: atom_id res chain seq x y z
N MET A 1 14.45 -7.80 2.65
CA MET A 1 13.65 -8.03 3.86
C MET A 1 14.02 -7.12 5.04
N VAL A 2 15.24 -6.58 5.13
CA VAL A 2 15.68 -5.74 6.27
C VAL A 2 15.13 -4.31 6.21
N TRP A 3 15.27 -3.62 5.08
CA TRP A 3 14.83 -2.23 4.93
C TRP A 3 13.39 -2.14 4.38
N PRO A 4 12.53 -1.25 4.91
CA PRO A 4 12.80 -0.21 5.92
C PRO A 4 12.59 -0.64 7.39
N ARG A 5 12.17 -1.88 7.68
CA ARG A 5 11.85 -2.34 9.04
C ARG A 5 12.99 -2.14 10.05
N GLY A 6 14.25 -2.26 9.62
CA GLY A 6 15.41 -1.95 10.44
C GLY A 6 15.44 -0.51 10.97
N PHE A 7 14.94 0.47 10.21
CA PHE A 7 14.84 1.86 10.66
C PHE A 7 13.79 2.03 11.77
N ALA A 8 12.67 1.31 11.69
CA ALA A 8 11.64 1.34 12.73
C ALA A 8 12.18 0.80 14.06
N ILE A 9 13.01 -0.25 14.01
CA ILE A 9 13.70 -0.81 15.19
C ILE A 9 14.70 0.22 15.75
N ALA A 10 15.55 0.79 14.88
CA ALA A 10 16.54 1.78 15.29
C ALA A 10 15.88 3.01 15.96
N GLU A 11 14.82 3.55 15.35
CA GLU A 11 14.03 4.64 15.95
C GLU A 11 13.42 4.22 17.29
N SER A 12 12.88 2.99 17.36
CA SER A 12 12.22 2.51 18.56
C SER A 12 13.17 2.36 19.75
N LEU A 13 14.41 1.94 19.50
CA LEU A 13 15.42 1.68 20.53
C LEU A 13 16.26 2.91 20.89
N TRP A 14 16.47 3.84 19.94
CA TRP A 14 17.35 5.00 20.15
C TRP A 14 16.61 6.28 20.50
N SER A 15 15.44 6.53 19.90
CA SER A 15 14.75 7.81 20.05
C SER A 15 13.85 7.83 21.29
N PRO A 16 13.83 8.95 22.05
CA PRO A 16 12.87 9.14 23.15
C PRO A 16 11.43 9.00 22.67
N LYS A 17 10.55 8.44 23.52
CA LYS A 17 9.16 8.14 23.17
C LYS A 17 8.39 9.39 22.71
N GLU A 18 8.64 10.52 23.36
CA GLU A 18 7.97 11.80 23.13
C GLU A 18 8.32 12.41 21.77
N LYS A 19 9.40 11.95 21.14
CA LYS A 19 9.86 12.43 19.82
C LYS A 19 9.48 11.49 18.68
N LYS A 20 8.79 10.37 18.97
CA LYS A 20 8.34 9.42 17.95
C LYS A 20 7.05 9.95 17.34
N GLU A 21 7.13 10.25 16.04
CA GLU A 21 6.01 10.76 15.25
C GLU A 21 6.10 10.09 13.87
N TRP A 22 4.96 9.61 13.37
CA TRP A 22 4.89 8.73 12.20
C TRP A 22 5.24 9.45 10.91
N ASN A 23 4.67 10.63 10.67
CA ASN A 23 4.88 11.38 9.45
C ASN A 23 6.36 11.82 9.31
N ARG A 24 6.98 12.19 10.44
CA ARG A 24 8.41 12.46 10.54
C ARG A 24 9.26 11.21 10.32
N PHE A 25 8.84 10.05 10.82
CA PHE A 25 9.53 8.78 10.57
C PHE A 25 9.51 8.40 9.08
N VAL A 26 8.35 8.55 8.43
CA VAL A 26 8.19 8.34 6.99
C VAL A 26 9.14 9.25 6.22
N SER A 27 9.11 10.55 6.45
CA SER A 27 9.99 11.52 5.76
C SER A 27 11.49 11.17 5.88
N LYS A 28 11.94 10.77 7.08
CA LYS A 28 13.33 10.31 7.27
C LYS A 28 13.64 9.04 6.50
N THR A 29 12.71 8.08 6.50
CA THR A 29 12.84 6.82 5.77
C THR A 29 12.98 7.04 4.27
N GLU A 30 12.19 7.96 3.70
CA GLU A 30 12.29 8.35 2.29
C GLU A 30 13.63 9.01 1.95
N GLY A 31 14.16 9.83 2.87
CA GLY A 31 15.52 10.36 2.77
C GLY A 31 16.58 9.25 2.72
N HIS A 32 16.39 8.16 3.46
CA HIS A 32 17.28 6.99 3.39
C HIS A 32 17.13 6.20 2.08
N PHE A 33 15.92 6.09 1.53
CA PHE A 33 15.70 5.43 0.24
C PHE A 33 16.51 6.10 -0.88
N THR A 34 16.53 7.42 -0.93
CA THR A 34 17.37 8.17 -1.88
C THR A 34 18.85 7.78 -1.75
N ARG A 35 19.37 7.62 -0.53
CA ARG A 35 20.76 7.18 -0.30
C ARG A 35 20.98 5.74 -0.72
N PHE A 36 19.99 4.86 -0.51
CA PHE A 36 20.06 3.47 -0.95
C PHE A 36 20.02 3.34 -2.47
N ASP A 37 19.32 4.21 -3.18
CA ASP A 37 19.36 4.28 -4.65
C ASP A 37 20.79 4.58 -5.13
N TYR A 38 21.43 5.62 -4.58
CA TYR A 38 22.84 5.94 -4.90
C TYR A 38 23.80 4.81 -4.54
N ALA A 39 23.59 4.16 -3.40
CA ALA A 39 24.39 3.03 -2.95
C ALA A 39 24.04 1.71 -3.65
N ARG A 40 23.07 1.70 -4.57
CA ARG A 40 22.52 0.51 -5.26
C ARG A 40 22.10 -0.60 -4.29
N THR A 41 21.56 -0.23 -3.15
CA THR A 41 21.09 -1.15 -2.11
C THR A 41 19.59 -1.35 -2.23
N LYS A 42 19.15 -2.60 -2.39
CA LYS A 42 17.72 -2.93 -2.51
C LYS A 42 16.99 -2.70 -1.19
N TYR A 43 15.86 -2.00 -1.26
CA TYR A 43 14.90 -1.84 -0.17
C TYR A 43 13.48 -2.21 -0.61
N SER A 44 12.54 -2.26 0.33
CA SER A 44 11.12 -2.54 0.06
C SER A 44 10.32 -1.24 0.02
N SER A 45 9.49 -1.07 -1.02
CA SER A 45 8.50 0.01 -1.14
C SER A 45 7.14 -0.35 -0.52
N ALA A 46 7.05 -1.48 0.19
CA ALA A 46 5.78 -1.99 0.74
C ALA A 46 5.05 -1.03 1.70
N MET A 47 5.74 -0.05 2.28
CA MET A 47 5.12 0.96 3.14
C MET A 47 4.13 1.88 2.39
N TYR A 48 4.22 1.93 1.06
CA TYR A 48 3.31 2.68 0.22
C TYR A 48 2.09 1.85 -0.23
N ASP A 49 2.10 0.56 0.04
CA ASP A 49 1.02 -0.34 -0.37
C ASP A 49 -0.16 -0.19 0.62
N PRO A 50 -1.42 -0.15 0.15
CA PRO A 50 -2.56 -0.03 1.03
C PRO A 50 -2.82 -1.35 1.75
N VAL A 51 -3.30 -1.26 2.98
CA VAL A 51 -3.86 -2.38 3.71
C VAL A 51 -5.20 -2.74 3.08
N VAL A 52 -5.34 -4.00 2.70
CA VAL A 52 -6.54 -4.55 2.05
C VAL A 52 -7.35 -5.30 3.10
N SER A 53 -8.47 -4.72 3.50
CA SER A 53 -9.46 -5.35 4.38
C SER A 53 -10.65 -5.83 3.54
N VAL A 54 -11.10 -7.07 3.76
CA VAL A 54 -12.23 -7.64 3.03
C VAL A 54 -13.31 -8.02 4.03
N ASN A 55 -14.53 -7.55 3.79
CA ASN A 55 -15.72 -7.93 4.53
C ASN A 55 -16.72 -8.57 3.57
N ARG A 56 -17.67 -9.32 4.12
CA ARG A 56 -18.76 -9.90 3.35
C ARG A 56 -20.06 -9.15 3.63
N ASP A 57 -20.69 -8.65 2.57
CA ASP A 57 -22.02 -8.04 2.62
C ASP A 57 -22.99 -8.95 1.84
N GLY A 58 -23.65 -9.86 2.56
CA GLY A 58 -24.44 -10.94 1.95
C GLY A 58 -23.58 -11.90 1.12
N ASP A 59 -23.81 -11.92 -0.19
CA ASP A 59 -23.05 -12.74 -1.14
C ASP A 59 -21.90 -11.99 -1.82
N GLU A 60 -21.74 -10.70 -1.54
CA GLU A 60 -20.72 -9.86 -2.18
C GLU A 60 -19.53 -9.62 -1.24
N LEU A 61 -18.34 -9.54 -1.85
CA LEU A 61 -17.13 -9.13 -1.14
C LEU A 61 -17.01 -7.61 -1.23
N VAL A 62 -16.82 -6.96 -0.08
CA VAL A 62 -16.58 -5.53 0.04
C VAL A 62 -15.13 -5.32 0.47
N VAL A 63 -14.36 -4.65 -0.38
CA VAL A 63 -12.95 -4.37 -0.15
C VAL A 63 -12.78 -2.92 0.30
N THR A 64 -12.15 -2.75 1.46
CA THR A 64 -11.73 -1.45 1.97
C THR A 64 -10.21 -1.35 1.91
N LEU A 65 -9.72 -0.27 1.29
CA LEU A 65 -8.30 0.04 1.18
C LEU A 65 -7.93 1.19 2.12
N THR A 66 -6.89 0.98 2.94
CA THR A 66 -6.39 1.98 3.89
C THR A 66 -4.90 2.19 3.71
N THR A 67 -4.46 3.43 3.50
CA THR A 67 -3.03 3.77 3.39
C THR A 67 -2.46 4.16 4.75
N GLU A 68 -1.25 3.69 5.07
CA GLU A 68 -0.54 4.09 6.30
C GLU A 68 0.10 5.48 6.18
N ILE A 69 0.26 5.98 4.95
CA ILE A 69 0.93 7.26 4.68
C ILE A 69 -0.06 8.19 3.98
N GLU A 70 -0.07 9.45 4.41
CA GLU A 70 -0.89 10.51 3.82
C GLU A 70 -0.41 10.88 2.40
N GLY A 71 -1.32 11.47 1.62
CA GLY A 71 -1.04 11.97 0.27
C GLY A 71 -0.72 10.86 -0.75
N LEU A 72 -1.33 9.68 -0.58
CA LEU A 72 -1.27 8.59 -1.55
C LEU A 72 -2.62 8.44 -2.24
N ASP A 73 -2.59 8.44 -3.57
CA ASP A 73 -3.75 8.09 -4.40
C ASP A 73 -3.70 6.59 -4.69
N VAL A 74 -4.81 5.90 -4.46
CA VAL A 74 -4.92 4.46 -4.69
C VAL A 74 -5.79 4.23 -5.94
N TYR A 75 -5.26 3.47 -6.89
CA TYR A 75 -5.98 3.06 -8.10
C TYR A 75 -6.19 1.55 -8.11
N THR A 76 -7.34 1.13 -8.62
CA THR A 76 -7.76 -0.28 -8.59
C THR A 76 -8.33 -0.72 -9.92
N SER A 77 -8.20 -2.01 -10.24
CA SER A 77 -8.79 -2.65 -11.40
C SER A 77 -9.29 -4.05 -11.04
N PHE A 78 -10.40 -4.46 -11.65
CA PHE A 78 -10.99 -5.81 -11.56
C PHE A 78 -11.02 -6.55 -12.91
N ASP A 79 -10.67 -5.87 -14.00
CA ASP A 79 -10.64 -6.38 -15.38
C ASP A 79 -9.27 -6.95 -15.78
N ALA A 80 -8.36 -7.10 -14.80
CA ALA A 80 -6.97 -7.52 -14.99
C ALA A 80 -6.11 -6.57 -15.85
N SER A 81 -6.55 -5.33 -16.04
CA SER A 81 -5.67 -4.26 -16.55
C SER A 81 -4.66 -3.85 -15.47
N THR A 82 -3.59 -3.16 -15.88
CA THR A 82 -2.73 -2.48 -14.89
C THR A 82 -3.30 -1.08 -14.68
N PRO A 83 -3.84 -0.76 -13.49
CA PRO A 83 -4.39 0.56 -13.23
C PRO A 83 -3.28 1.61 -13.33
N ASP A 84 -3.58 2.73 -13.98
CA ASP A 84 -2.71 3.89 -14.09
C ASP A 84 -3.34 5.12 -13.43
N ASN A 85 -2.72 6.28 -13.58
CA ASN A 85 -3.19 7.54 -13.01
C ASN A 85 -4.42 8.15 -13.72
N PHE A 86 -5.00 7.48 -14.71
CA PHE A 86 -6.25 7.88 -15.35
C PHE A 86 -7.46 7.09 -14.84
N TYR A 87 -7.22 6.04 -14.03
CA TYR A 87 -8.29 5.34 -13.34
C TYR A 87 -8.96 6.24 -12.29
N PRO A 88 -10.21 5.96 -11.89
CA PRO A 88 -10.82 6.65 -10.77
C PRO A 88 -10.03 6.41 -9.48
N VAL A 89 -9.71 7.50 -8.76
CA VAL A 89 -9.10 7.41 -7.43
C VAL A 89 -10.07 6.73 -6.48
N TYR A 90 -9.59 5.74 -5.72
CA TYR A 90 -10.36 5.08 -4.68
C TYR A 90 -10.76 6.08 -3.58
N LYS A 91 -12.06 6.16 -3.29
CA LYS A 91 -12.63 7.05 -2.26
C LYS A 91 -13.54 6.34 -1.28
N GLU A 92 -14.10 5.21 -1.68
CA GLU A 92 -15.10 4.46 -0.92
C GLU A 92 -14.90 2.95 -1.11
N PRO A 93 -15.38 2.11 -0.18
CA PRO A 93 -15.26 0.66 -0.29
C PRO A 93 -15.80 0.11 -1.62
N LEU A 94 -15.06 -0.82 -2.22
CA LEU A 94 -15.39 -1.38 -3.53
C LEU A 94 -16.05 -2.74 -3.39
N ARG A 95 -17.19 -2.93 -4.07
CA ARG A 95 -17.81 -4.24 -4.25
C ARG A 95 -17.06 -4.99 -5.34
N VAL A 96 -16.59 -6.20 -5.04
CA VAL A 96 -15.88 -7.05 -6.01
C VAL A 96 -16.91 -7.65 -6.97
N PRO A 97 -16.77 -7.42 -8.30
CA PRO A 97 -17.66 -8.03 -9.29
C PRO A 97 -17.63 -9.56 -9.23
N ARG A 98 -18.77 -10.21 -9.48
CA ARG A 98 -18.90 -11.68 -9.42
C ARG A 98 -18.13 -12.43 -10.50
N ASP A 99 -17.69 -11.75 -11.54
CA ASP A 99 -16.90 -12.27 -12.65
C ASP A 99 -15.41 -11.89 -12.54
N ALA A 100 -15.05 -11.01 -11.60
CA ALA A 100 -13.66 -10.63 -11.36
C ALA A 100 -12.86 -11.82 -10.81
N TYR A 101 -11.79 -12.20 -11.52
CA TYR A 101 -10.87 -13.24 -11.06
C TYR A 101 -9.64 -12.68 -10.32
N VAL A 102 -9.35 -11.40 -10.52
CA VAL A 102 -8.20 -10.71 -9.94
C VAL A 102 -8.52 -9.26 -9.64
N MET A 103 -7.99 -8.76 -8.52
CA MET A 103 -7.96 -7.35 -8.19
C MET A 103 -6.51 -6.86 -8.27
N ARG A 104 -6.29 -5.77 -9.01
CA ARG A 104 -5.00 -5.08 -9.07
C ARG A 104 -5.09 -3.74 -8.37
N ILE A 105 -4.05 -3.41 -7.62
CA ILE A 105 -3.99 -2.18 -6.83
C ILE A 105 -2.60 -1.57 -7.00
N ILE A 106 -2.55 -0.25 -7.15
CA ILE A 106 -1.30 0.51 -7.20
C ILE A 106 -1.49 1.85 -6.51
N THR A 107 -0.41 2.35 -5.90
CA THR A 107 -0.42 3.67 -5.26
C THR A 107 0.49 4.65 -5.95
N TYR A 108 -0.01 5.87 -6.05
CA TYR A 108 0.65 6.99 -6.68
C TYR A 108 0.81 8.12 -5.67
N ARG A 109 1.85 8.93 -5.90
CA ARG A 109 2.02 10.22 -5.24
C ARG A 109 2.42 11.24 -6.29
N ASN A 110 1.72 12.37 -6.35
CA ASN A 110 1.99 13.44 -7.31
C ASN A 110 2.07 12.92 -8.77
N GLY A 111 1.16 12.01 -9.15
CA GLY A 111 1.09 11.44 -10.50
C GLY A 111 2.20 10.42 -10.84
N LYS A 112 3.06 10.03 -9.89
CA LYS A 112 4.07 8.99 -10.10
C LYS A 112 3.76 7.72 -9.30
N PRO A 113 3.92 6.52 -9.88
CA PRO A 113 3.76 5.27 -9.13
C PRO A 113 4.87 5.17 -8.08
N ILE A 114 4.48 4.95 -6.83
CA ILE A 114 5.42 4.87 -5.69
C ILE A 114 5.30 3.53 -4.94
N GLY A 115 4.10 2.95 -4.90
CA GLY A 115 3.88 1.60 -4.40
C GLY A 115 4.15 0.53 -5.45
N ARG A 116 3.96 -0.72 -5.02
CA ARG A 116 4.07 -1.88 -5.89
C ARG A 116 2.71 -2.16 -6.54
N LEU A 117 2.74 -2.72 -7.74
CA LEU A 117 1.53 -3.31 -8.31
C LEU A 117 1.18 -4.57 -7.50
N MET A 118 0.18 -4.46 -6.64
CA MET A 118 -0.40 -5.59 -5.94
C MET A 118 -1.38 -6.28 -6.86
N THR A 119 -1.30 -7.61 -6.92
CA THR A 119 -2.24 -8.46 -7.65
C THR A 119 -2.75 -9.48 -6.65
N ILE A 120 -4.05 -9.47 -6.40
CA ILE A 120 -4.71 -10.33 -5.41
C ILE A 120 -5.77 -11.13 -6.17
N SER A 121 -5.68 -12.45 -6.15
CA SER A 121 -6.71 -13.28 -6.77
C SER A 121 -8.01 -13.19 -5.97
N ARG A 122 -9.13 -13.48 -6.63
CA ARG A 122 -10.41 -13.57 -5.92
C ARG A 122 -10.38 -14.56 -4.76
N GLU A 123 -9.76 -15.72 -4.95
CA GLU A 123 -9.59 -16.72 -3.88
C GLU A 123 -8.83 -16.17 -2.67
N GLU A 124 -7.82 -15.32 -2.91
CA GLU A 124 -7.09 -14.64 -1.83
C GLU A 124 -7.94 -13.58 -1.14
N LEU A 125 -8.82 -12.87 -1.86
CA LEU A 125 -9.79 -11.95 -1.25
C LEU A 125 -10.78 -12.70 -0.35
N GLU A 126 -11.30 -13.84 -0.81
CA GLU A 126 -12.21 -14.70 -0.03
C GLU A 126 -11.55 -15.21 1.26
N LYS A 127 -10.26 -15.58 1.21
CA LYS A 127 -9.50 -16.00 2.40
C LYS A 127 -9.24 -14.86 3.40
N ARG A 128 -9.35 -13.60 2.97
CA ARG A 128 -9.12 -12.41 3.82
C ARG A 128 -10.38 -11.90 4.48
N VAL A 129 -11.54 -12.50 4.21
CA VAL A 129 -12.81 -12.15 4.85
C VAL A 129 -12.67 -12.33 6.35
N ARG A 130 -12.95 -11.25 7.09
CA ARG A 130 -13.06 -11.26 8.55
C ARG A 130 -14.51 -11.23 8.99
#